data_AF-A0A178C3Q3-F1
#
_entry.id   AF-A0A178C3Q3-F1
#
_cell.length_a   1.000
_cell.length_b   1.000
_cell.length_c   1.000
_cell.angle_alpha   90.00
_cell.angle_beta   90.00
_cell.angle_gamma   90.00
#
_symmetry.space_group_name_H-M   'P 1'
#
loop_
_entity.id
_entity.type
_entity.pdbx_description
1 polymer ?
#
loop_
_entity_poly.entity_id
_entity_poly.type
_entity_poly.pdbx_seq_one_letter_code
_entity_poly.pdbx_strand_id
1 'polypeptide(L)'
;MVTVLTKAVVSSDARIATTVRVVVHTYGPKVNDRSWNHWSIYLILADGSGSVRVNMRAEYEGYDNGILEWSDCPYTESNSNISHWDFPCRASTRIRDIAAVIYVVIKDLSELKELAKDKDLAKNVAQDLVENGTIATNAATVVWSKLLYLYHRSKTPESLEMVQGKFY
;
A
#
# COMPACT_ATOMS: atom_id res chain seq x y z
N MET A 1 14.94 -0.31 14.02
CA MET A 1 14.73 0.99 13.35
C MET A 1 14.21 0.72 11.95
N VAL A 2 13.34 1.57 11.39
CA VAL A 2 12.88 1.44 9.99
C VAL A 2 14.00 1.89 9.05
N THR A 3 14.28 1.12 8.00
CA THR A 3 15.37 1.40 7.05
C THR A 3 14.82 1.55 5.65
N VAL A 4 15.08 2.67 4.98
CA VAL A 4 14.67 2.87 3.58
C VAL A 4 15.50 1.98 2.66
N LEU A 5 14.82 1.28 1.74
CA LEU A 5 15.45 0.35 0.80
C LEU A 5 15.56 1.00 -0.58
N THR A 6 16.71 0.84 -1.23
CA THR A 6 16.88 1.26 -2.62
C THR A 6 16.19 0.28 -3.57
N LYS A 7 15.86 0.75 -4.77
CA LYS A 7 15.30 -0.12 -5.82
C LYS A 7 16.17 -1.35 -6.08
N ALA A 8 17.49 -1.19 -6.13
CA ALA A 8 18.42 -2.30 -6.35
C ALA A 8 18.33 -3.37 -5.25
N VAL A 9 18.25 -2.93 -3.98
CA VAL A 9 18.09 -3.86 -2.84
C VAL A 9 16.79 -4.63 -2.97
N VAL A 10 15.66 -3.95 -3.15
CA VAL A 10 14.33 -4.59 -3.26
C VAL A 10 14.26 -5.53 -4.46
N SER A 11 14.79 -5.13 -5.62
CA SER A 11 14.80 -5.97 -6.82
C SER A 11 15.67 -7.22 -6.70
N SER A 12 16.56 -7.28 -5.71
CA SER A 12 17.39 -8.45 -5.40
C SER A 12 16.92 -9.23 -4.17
N ASP A 13 15.90 -8.73 -3.46
CA ASP A 13 15.47 -9.26 -2.17
C ASP A 13 14.78 -10.63 -2.31
N ALA A 14 15.47 -11.67 -1.83
CA ALA A 14 15.03 -13.06 -1.91
C ALA A 14 14.21 -13.52 -0.69
N ARG A 15 14.00 -12.66 0.32
CA ARG A 15 13.18 -13.00 1.48
C ARG A 15 11.76 -13.34 1.03
N ILE A 16 11.14 -14.26 1.75
CA ILE A 16 9.80 -14.78 1.44
C ILE A 16 8.75 -13.94 2.17
N ALA A 17 7.76 -13.46 1.44
CA ALA A 17 6.56 -12.84 2.00
C ALA A 17 5.45 -13.88 2.12
N THR A 18 4.85 -13.99 3.30
CA THR A 18 3.70 -14.88 3.57
C THR A 18 2.37 -14.18 3.44
N THR A 19 2.34 -12.87 3.65
CA THR A 19 1.12 -12.07 3.64
C THR A 19 1.37 -10.72 3.00
N VAL A 20 0.48 -10.32 2.09
CA VAL A 20 0.29 -8.92 1.69
C VAL A 20 -0.76 -8.32 2.61
N ARG A 21 -0.36 -7.31 3.37
CA ARG A 21 -1.21 -6.61 4.33
C ARG A 21 -1.45 -5.19 3.83
N VAL A 22 -2.70 -4.84 3.55
CA VAL A 22 -3.09 -3.46 3.24
C VAL A 22 -3.46 -2.75 4.52
N VAL A 23 -2.90 -1.58 4.78
CA VAL A 23 -3.03 -0.88 6.06
C VAL A 23 -3.53 0.54 5.85
N VAL A 24 -4.51 0.93 6.66
CA VAL A 24 -4.97 2.31 6.77
C VAL A 24 -4.44 2.95 8.05
N HIS A 25 -3.89 4.15 7.93
CA HIS A 25 -3.20 4.86 8.98
C HIS A 25 -3.88 6.18 9.33
N THR A 26 -3.60 6.67 10.55
CA THR A 26 -3.78 8.08 10.88
C THR A 26 -2.78 8.92 10.08
N TYR A 27 -3.24 9.96 9.38
CA TYR A 27 -2.33 10.96 8.80
C TYR A 27 -1.50 11.62 9.92
N GLY A 28 -0.30 12.08 9.59
CA GLY A 28 0.51 12.93 10.48
C GLY A 28 -0.22 14.23 10.88
N PRO A 29 0.46 15.16 11.59
CA PRO A 29 -0.18 16.33 12.21
C PRO A 29 -1.05 17.11 11.21
N LYS A 30 -2.29 17.39 11.64
CA LYS A 30 -3.36 18.01 10.86
C LYS A 30 -3.03 19.45 10.48
N VAL A 31 -3.16 19.78 9.20
CA VAL A 31 -3.45 21.15 8.74
C VAL A 31 -4.88 21.09 8.18
N ASN A 32 -5.87 21.65 8.90
CA ASN A 32 -7.25 21.90 8.43
C ASN A 32 -8.32 20.79 8.64
N ASP A 33 -8.27 20.07 9.76
CA ASP A 33 -9.37 19.27 10.36
C ASP A 33 -10.09 18.18 9.54
N ARG A 34 -9.69 17.94 8.30
CA ARG A 34 -10.05 16.74 7.52
C ARG A 34 -8.78 15.95 7.20
N SER A 35 -8.34 15.09 8.12
CA SER A 35 -7.23 14.17 7.79
C SER A 35 -7.78 13.06 6.91
N TRP A 36 -7.43 13.07 5.63
CA TRP A 36 -7.59 11.90 4.77
C TRP A 36 -6.76 10.76 5.36
N ASN A 37 -7.25 9.52 5.35
CA ASN A 37 -6.40 8.42 5.82
C ASN A 37 -5.22 8.22 4.88
N HIS A 38 -4.11 7.76 5.45
CA HIS A 38 -2.95 7.31 4.68
C HIS A 38 -2.97 5.80 4.47
N TRP A 39 -2.66 5.29 3.28
CA TRP A 39 -2.66 3.87 2.94
C TRP A 39 -1.27 3.38 2.57
N SER A 40 -0.91 2.20 3.07
CA SER A 40 0.34 1.54 2.67
C SER A 40 0.18 0.02 2.65
N ILE A 41 1.14 -0.65 2.03
CA ILE A 41 1.17 -2.10 1.89
C ILE A 41 2.36 -2.63 2.69
N TYR A 42 2.15 -3.70 3.44
CA TYR A 42 3.18 -4.40 4.20
C TYR A 42 3.29 -5.83 3.68
N LEU A 43 4.52 -6.26 3.42
CA LEU A 43 4.86 -7.62 3.02
C LEU A 43 5.42 -8.31 4.25
N ILE A 44 4.61 -9.15 4.90
CA ILE A 44 4.97 -9.83 6.14
C ILE A 44 5.96 -10.95 5.82
N LEU A 45 7.11 -10.96 6.48
CA LEU A 45 8.19 -11.89 6.20
C LEU A 45 7.95 -13.26 6.87
N ALA A 46 8.27 -14.32 6.13
CA ALA A 46 8.05 -15.70 6.56
C ALA A 46 8.84 -16.10 7.81
N ASP A 47 9.99 -15.46 8.04
CA ASP A 47 10.88 -15.72 9.16
C ASP A 47 10.48 -14.97 10.44
N GLY A 48 9.41 -14.17 10.39
CA GLY A 48 8.94 -13.37 11.51
C GLY A 48 9.85 -12.18 11.87
N SER A 49 10.86 -11.87 11.06
CA SER A 49 11.81 -10.77 11.30
C SER A 49 11.17 -9.39 11.19
N GLY A 50 10.00 -9.30 10.57
CA GLY A 50 9.24 -8.07 10.43
C GLY A 50 8.48 -8.02 9.12
N SER A 51 8.54 -6.88 8.44
CA SER A 51 7.86 -6.65 7.17
C SER A 51 8.59 -5.66 6.28
N VAL A 52 8.34 -5.76 4.97
CA VAL A 52 8.76 -4.74 4.02
C VAL A 52 7.55 -3.88 3.69
N ARG A 53 7.63 -2.58 3.98
CA ARG A 53 6.57 -1.60 3.68
C ARG A 53 6.78 -1.01 2.30
N VAL A 54 5.71 -0.96 1.52
CA VAL A 54 5.56 -0.21 0.27
C VAL A 54 4.66 0.96 0.53
N ASN A 55 5.14 2.17 0.25
CA ASN A 55 4.47 3.39 0.58
C ASN A 55 4.55 4.41 -0.55
N MET A 56 3.53 5.26 -0.70
CA MET A 56 3.64 6.49 -1.48
C MET A 56 3.89 7.66 -0.52
N ARG A 57 4.95 8.45 -0.74
CA ARG A 57 5.19 9.69 0.01
C ARG A 57 5.31 10.87 -0.94
N ALA A 58 4.94 12.06 -0.48
CA ALA A 58 5.31 13.30 -1.15
C ALA A 58 6.69 13.76 -0.65
N GLU A 59 7.42 14.50 -1.49
CA GLU A 59 8.68 15.13 -1.08
C GLU A 59 8.45 16.32 -0.14
N TYR A 60 7.37 17.08 -0.38
CA TYR A 60 6.90 18.20 0.44
C TYR A 60 5.41 18.46 0.19
N GLU A 61 4.77 19.24 1.07
CA GLU A 61 3.37 19.65 0.92
C GLU A 61 3.17 20.45 -0.39
N GLY A 62 2.17 20.06 -1.19
CA GLY A 62 1.88 20.70 -2.48
C GLY A 62 2.71 20.19 -3.66
N TYR A 63 3.47 19.11 -3.50
CA TYR A 63 4.15 18.44 -4.60
C TYR A 63 3.33 17.26 -5.12
N ASP A 64 2.91 17.35 -6.39
CA ASP A 64 2.04 16.36 -7.04
C ASP A 64 2.76 15.09 -7.50
N ASN A 65 4.07 14.99 -7.28
CA ASN A 65 4.85 13.81 -7.65
C ASN A 65 4.98 12.86 -6.45
N GLY A 66 4.21 11.77 -6.48
CA GLY A 66 4.35 10.68 -5.53
C GLY A 66 5.69 9.96 -5.68
N ILE A 67 6.39 9.73 -4.58
CA ILE A 67 7.60 8.92 -4.49
C ILE A 67 7.24 7.56 -3.89
N LEU A 68 7.43 6.50 -4.67
CA LEU A 68 7.36 5.14 -4.17
C LEU A 68 8.55 4.88 -3.24
N GLU A 69 8.26 4.62 -1.98
CA GLU A 69 9.24 4.29 -0.96
C GLU A 69 9.06 2.84 -0.50
N TRP A 70 10.18 2.13 -0.45
CA TRP A 70 10.28 0.83 0.19
C TRP A 70 11.01 0.99 1.52
N SER A 71 10.55 0.32 2.57
CA SER A 71 11.21 0.34 3.86
C SER A 71 11.21 -1.02 4.52
N ASP A 72 12.32 -1.41 5.12
CA ASP A 72 12.40 -2.55 6.03
C ASP A 72 11.92 -2.14 7.41
N CYS A 73 10.94 -2.86 7.94
CA CYS A 73 10.30 -2.58 9.22
C CYS A 73 10.54 -3.75 10.17
N PRO A 74 11.09 -3.53 11.38
CA PRO A 74 11.32 -4.59 12.37
C PRO A 74 10.04 -5.01 13.11
N TYR A 75 8.89 -4.83 12.48
CA TYR A 75 7.56 -5.07 13.03
C TYR A 75 6.64 -5.50 11.90
N THR A 76 5.56 -6.21 12.24
CA THR A 76 4.49 -6.62 11.31
C THR A 76 3.29 -5.69 11.36
N GLU A 77 3.21 -4.86 12.41
CA GLU A 77 2.13 -3.88 12.62
C GLU A 77 2.70 -2.55 13.11
N SER A 78 2.28 -1.45 12.49
CA SER A 78 2.69 -0.09 12.87
C SER A 78 1.79 0.46 13.97
N ASN A 79 2.34 1.25 14.90
CA ASN A 79 1.55 2.01 15.89
C ASN A 79 0.61 3.04 15.25
N SER A 80 0.89 3.47 14.00
CA SER A 80 0.03 4.37 13.24
C SER A 80 -1.18 3.66 12.62
N ASN A 81 -1.28 2.33 12.72
CA ASN A 81 -2.36 1.55 12.17
C ASN A 81 -3.72 1.92 12.82
N ILE A 82 -4.74 2.07 11.98
CA ILE A 82 -6.16 2.12 12.39
C ILE A 82 -6.82 0.76 12.10
N SER A 83 -6.59 0.20 10.92
CA SER A 83 -7.11 -1.11 10.50
C SER A 83 -6.22 -1.71 9.40
N HIS A 84 -6.22 -3.03 9.30
CA HIS A 84 -5.47 -3.74 8.27
C HIS A 84 -6.29 -4.90 7.68
N TRP A 85 -5.95 -5.31 6.47
CA TRP A 85 -6.54 -6.46 5.79
C TRP A 85 -5.44 -7.33 5.21
N ASP A 86 -5.48 -8.61 5.54
CA ASP A 86 -4.43 -9.58 5.24
C ASP A 86 -4.85 -10.50 4.10
N PHE A 87 -3.94 -10.67 3.15
CA PHE A 87 -4.11 -11.53 1.99
C PHE A 87 -2.91 -12.49 1.94
N PRO A 88 -3.14 -13.79 2.17
CA PRO A 88 -2.08 -14.79 2.09
C PRO A 88 -1.44 -14.79 0.69
N CYS A 89 -0.12 -14.79 0.66
CA CYS A 89 0.64 -14.95 -0.57
C CYS A 89 0.61 -16.41 -1.03
N ARG A 90 0.80 -16.62 -2.33
CA ARG A 90 1.20 -17.92 -2.86
C ARG A 90 2.49 -18.39 -2.19
N ALA A 91 2.64 -19.70 -2.01
CA ALA A 91 3.85 -20.29 -1.44
C ALA A 91 5.13 -19.82 -2.17
N SER A 92 6.18 -19.56 -1.39
CA SER A 92 7.49 -19.11 -1.88
C SER A 92 7.51 -17.77 -2.63
N THR A 93 6.51 -16.91 -2.44
CA THR A 93 6.50 -15.55 -3.00
C THR A 93 7.63 -14.73 -2.39
N ARG A 94 8.54 -14.18 -3.22
CA ARG A 94 9.65 -13.35 -2.75
C ARG A 94 9.34 -11.87 -2.86
N ILE A 95 10.00 -11.06 -2.04
CA ILE A 95 9.89 -9.59 -2.10
C ILE A 95 10.20 -9.04 -3.49
N ARG A 96 11.27 -9.52 -4.13
CA ARG A 96 11.63 -9.12 -5.49
C ARG A 96 10.56 -9.42 -6.54
N ASP A 97 9.78 -10.49 -6.37
CA ASP A 97 8.76 -10.91 -7.33
C ASP A 97 7.56 -9.93 -7.24
N ILE A 98 7.15 -9.59 -6.02
CA ILE A 98 6.14 -8.55 -5.76
C ILE A 98 6.63 -7.19 -6.26
N ALA A 99 7.89 -6.85 -6.00
CA ALA A 99 8.47 -5.60 -6.46
C ALA A 99 8.49 -5.49 -7.98
N ALA A 100 8.75 -6.57 -8.71
CA ALA A 100 8.67 -6.59 -10.16
C ALA A 100 7.27 -6.23 -10.66
N VAL A 101 6.22 -6.79 -10.05
CA VAL A 101 4.82 -6.45 -10.35
C VAL A 101 4.56 -4.96 -10.07
N ILE A 102 4.91 -4.49 -8.87
CA ILE A 102 4.69 -3.09 -8.47
C ILE A 102 5.45 -2.11 -9.37
N TYR A 103 6.67 -2.45 -9.79
CA TYR A 103 7.43 -1.59 -10.71
C TYR A 103 6.86 -1.58 -12.12
N VAL A 104 6.14 -2.62 -12.57
CA VAL A 104 5.40 -2.58 -13.84
C VAL A 104 4.23 -1.61 -13.72
N VAL A 105 3.42 -1.73 -12.67
CA VAL A 105 2.33 -0.79 -12.34
C VAL A 105 2.82 0.65 -12.36
N ILE A 106 4.01 0.88 -11.77
CA ILE A 106 4.55 2.22 -11.56
C ILE A 106 5.30 2.77 -12.78
N LYS A 107 5.75 1.91 -13.71
CA LYS A 107 6.45 2.34 -14.93
C LYS A 107 5.51 2.96 -15.96
N ASP A 108 4.25 2.53 -15.99
CA ASP A 108 3.24 3.07 -16.91
C ASP A 108 2.64 4.40 -16.43
N LEU A 109 3.19 4.97 -15.35
CA LEU A 109 2.67 6.18 -14.73
C LEU A 109 3.23 7.47 -15.33
N SER A 110 3.17 7.59 -16.64
CA SER A 110 3.07 8.92 -17.25
C SER A 110 1.89 9.75 -16.67
N GLU A 111 1.00 9.10 -15.91
CA GLU A 111 -0.07 9.61 -15.05
C GLU A 111 0.28 9.73 -13.53
N LEU A 112 1.56 9.74 -13.12
CA LEU A 112 1.98 9.85 -11.69
C LEU A 112 1.43 11.07 -10.94
N LYS A 113 0.88 12.06 -11.66
CA LYS A 113 0.12 13.19 -11.10
C LYS A 113 -1.21 12.78 -10.47
N GLU A 114 -1.88 11.75 -10.98
CA GLU A 114 -3.14 11.25 -10.40
C GLU A 114 -2.91 10.21 -9.29
N LEU A 115 -1.83 9.43 -9.40
CA LEU A 115 -1.42 8.40 -8.43
C LEU A 115 -0.65 8.91 -7.21
N ALA A 116 -0.55 10.22 -7.03
CA ALA A 116 -0.11 10.85 -5.79
C ALA A 116 -1.01 10.50 -4.57
N LYS A 117 -2.12 9.79 -4.81
CA LYS A 117 -3.03 9.27 -3.78
C LYS A 117 -2.69 7.80 -3.49
N ASP A 118 -2.07 7.59 -2.34
CA ASP A 118 -1.93 6.32 -1.61
C ASP A 118 -3.06 5.28 -1.77
N LYS A 119 -4.33 5.69 -1.86
CA LYS A 119 -5.47 4.80 -2.12
C LYS A 119 -5.40 4.11 -3.48
N ASP A 120 -4.99 4.83 -4.51
CA ASP A 120 -4.90 4.31 -5.87
C ASP A 120 -3.73 3.33 -6.00
N LEU A 121 -2.63 3.57 -5.28
CA LEU A 121 -1.56 2.57 -5.13
C LEU A 121 -2.11 1.28 -4.51
N ALA A 122 -2.82 1.37 -3.38
CA ALA A 122 -3.37 0.19 -2.71
C ALA A 122 -4.33 -0.60 -3.61
N LYS A 123 -5.18 0.10 -4.37
CA LYS A 123 -6.10 -0.50 -5.35
C LYS A 123 -5.36 -1.20 -6.48
N ASN A 124 -4.47 -0.49 -7.17
CA ASN A 124 -3.82 -0.99 -8.38
C ASN A 124 -2.84 -2.13 -8.05
N VAL A 125 -2.09 -2.02 -6.95
CA VAL A 125 -1.21 -3.11 -6.53
C VAL A 125 -2.03 -4.35 -6.14
N ALA A 126 -3.16 -4.20 -5.44
CA ALA A 126 -4.01 -5.35 -5.13
C ALA A 126 -4.56 -6.04 -6.40
N GLN A 127 -4.99 -5.26 -7.40
CA GLN A 127 -5.45 -5.77 -8.69
C GLN A 127 -4.35 -6.55 -9.41
N ASP A 128 -3.17 -5.96 -9.58
CA ASP A 128 -2.07 -6.60 -10.32
C ASP A 128 -1.52 -7.83 -9.60
N LEU A 129 -1.49 -7.82 -8.27
CA LEU A 129 -1.09 -9.01 -7.50
C LEU A 129 -2.12 -10.15 -7.64
N VAL A 130 -3.40 -9.85 -7.81
CA VAL A 130 -4.42 -10.84 -8.14
C VAL A 130 -4.19 -11.40 -9.55
N GLU A 131 -4.00 -10.53 -10.54
CA GLU A 131 -3.80 -10.91 -11.94
C GLU A 131 -2.54 -11.76 -12.14
N ASN A 132 -1.49 -11.49 -11.35
CA ASN A 132 -0.26 -12.28 -11.33
C ASN A 132 -0.35 -13.55 -10.44
N GLY A 133 -1.51 -13.83 -9.84
CA GLY A 133 -1.71 -15.00 -8.98
C GLY A 133 -0.85 -15.00 -7.71
N THR A 134 -0.47 -13.81 -7.23
CA THR A 134 0.32 -13.64 -6.00
C THR A 134 -0.55 -13.74 -4.76
N ILE A 135 -1.77 -13.22 -4.81
CA ILE A 135 -2.77 -13.27 -3.74
C ILE A 135 -4.13 -13.77 -4.26
N ALA A 136 -5.06 -14.06 -3.35
CA ALA A 136 -6.38 -14.62 -3.66
C ALA A 136 -7.20 -13.73 -4.61
N THR A 137 -7.98 -14.35 -5.51
CA THR A 137 -8.70 -13.65 -6.59
C THR A 137 -9.75 -12.64 -6.14
N ASN A 138 -10.25 -12.75 -4.91
CA ASN A 138 -11.18 -11.78 -4.33
C ASN A 138 -10.50 -10.60 -3.62
N ALA A 139 -9.18 -10.62 -3.46
CA ALA A 139 -8.44 -9.63 -2.68
C ALA A 139 -8.66 -8.20 -3.21
N ALA A 140 -8.58 -8.01 -4.52
CA ALA A 140 -8.79 -6.70 -5.15
C ALA A 140 -10.19 -6.12 -4.85
N THR A 141 -11.25 -6.94 -4.96
CA THR A 141 -12.63 -6.56 -4.60
C THR A 141 -12.75 -6.21 -3.12
N VAL A 142 -12.12 -6.99 -2.25
CA VAL A 142 -12.11 -6.73 -0.80
C VAL A 142 -11.43 -5.39 -0.54
N VAL A 143 -10.21 -5.18 -1.03
CA VAL A 143 -9.47 -3.92 -0.86
C VAL A 143 -10.28 -2.74 -1.35
N TRP A 144 -10.85 -2.82 -2.56
CA TRP A 144 -11.68 -1.76 -3.13
C TRP A 144 -12.84 -1.39 -2.19
N SER A 145 -13.56 -2.38 -1.66
CA SER A 145 -14.67 -2.12 -0.72
C SER A 145 -14.22 -1.36 0.55
N LYS A 146 -12.95 -1.47 0.95
CA LYS A 146 -12.42 -0.79 2.15
C LYS A 146 -11.92 0.61 1.83
N LEU A 147 -11.41 0.86 0.63
CA LEU A 147 -10.93 2.18 0.22
C LEU A 147 -12.05 3.24 0.15
N LEU A 148 -13.32 2.81 0.10
CA LEU A 148 -14.53 3.65 0.08
C LEU A 148 -14.90 4.27 1.44
N TYR A 149 -14.06 4.11 2.46
CA TYR A 149 -14.32 4.65 3.79
C TYR A 149 -13.21 5.59 4.27
N LEU A 150 -13.60 6.50 5.16
CA LEU A 150 -12.73 7.25 6.06
C LEU A 150 -12.74 6.56 7.43
N TYR A 151 -11.57 6.09 7.86
CA TYR A 151 -11.36 5.36 9.09
C TYR A 151 -10.94 6.29 10.23
N HIS A 152 -11.44 6.00 11.41
CA HIS A 152 -11.12 6.71 12.66
C HIS A 152 -10.67 5.71 13.72
N ARG A 153 -9.84 6.13 14.67
CA ARG A 153 -9.43 5.26 15.79
C ARG A 153 -10.56 5.00 16.80
N SER A 154 -11.49 5.94 16.95
CA SER A 154 -12.48 5.95 18.03
C SER A 154 -13.92 6.03 17.55
N LYS A 155 -14.15 6.02 16.24
CA LYS A 155 -15.49 6.15 15.64
C LYS A 155 -15.65 5.15 14.51
N THR A 156 -16.90 4.82 14.20
CA THR A 156 -17.27 4.01 13.04
C THR A 156 -16.72 4.65 11.75
N PRO A 157 -16.22 3.84 10.78
CA PRO A 157 -15.80 4.37 9.49
C PRO A 157 -16.94 5.13 8.79
N GLU A 158 -16.61 6.29 8.24
CA GLU A 158 -17.54 7.14 7.48
C GLU A 158 -17.45 6.78 6.00
N SER A 159 -18.59 6.59 5.32
CA SER A 159 -18.60 6.29 3.89
C SER A 159 -18.12 7.52 3.10
N LEU A 160 -17.19 7.32 2.19
CA LEU A 160 -16.83 8.34 1.20
C LEU A 160 -17.78 8.16 0.02
N GLU A 161 -18.63 9.16 -0.24
CA GLU A 161 -19.43 9.22 -1.46
C GLU A 161 -18.49 9.41 -2.67
N MET A 162 -17.91 8.31 -3.15
CA MET A 162 -17.12 8.33 -4.38
C MET A 162 -18.06 8.29 -5.57
N VAL A 163 -18.33 9.45 -6.17
CA VAL A 163 -19.00 9.52 -7.47
C VAL A 163 -18.02 9.03 -8.53
N GLN A 164 -18.32 7.91 -9.19
CA GLN A 164 -17.58 7.49 -10.37
C GLN A 164 -17.69 8.59 -11.44
N GLY A 165 -16.57 9.24 -11.75
CA GLY A 165 -16.52 10.23 -12.83
C GLY A 165 -16.97 9.59 -14.14
N LYS A 166 -17.93 10.21 -14.83
CA LYS A 166 -18.19 9.92 -16.24
C LYS A 166 -17.20 10.76 -17.04
N PHE A 167 -16.21 10.12 -17.63
CA PHE A 167 -15.40 10.75 -18.68
C PHE A 167 -16.28 10.83 -19.94
N TYR A 168 -16.46 12.03 -20.49
CA TYR A 168 -17.13 12.29 -21.76
C TYR A 168 -16.10 12.47 -22.87
#